data_AF-A0A2V6I378-F1
#
_entry.id   AF-A0A2V6I378-F1
#
_cell.length_a   1.000
_cell.length_b   1.000
_cell.length_c   1.000
_cell.angle_alpha   90.00
_cell.angle_beta   90.00
_cell.angle_gamma   90.00
#
_symmetry.space_group_name_H-M   'P 1'
#
loop_
_entity.id
_entity.type
_entity.pdbx_description
1 polymer ?
#
loop_
_entity_poly.entity_id
_entity_poly.type
_entity_poly.pdbx_seq_one_letter_code
_entity_poly.pdbx_strand_id
1 'polypeptide(L)'
;MQDRNQEGQPLGRRVFLRSGVIFTGAVLASSALLRGAETKNKGKEKEAEVGPPEDLMREHGVLKRVLLVYGEVLRRIDSKQDFPPEALADAARIIRNFVEDYHEKLEEDFLFPRFEKANLLVDLVKVLRAQHQ
;
A
#
# COMPACT_ATOMS: atom_id res chain seq x y z
N MET A 1 -36.29 -37.16 4.36
CA MET A 1 -35.10 -37.27 3.48
C MET A 1 -34.19 -36.11 3.80
N GLN A 2 -33.09 -36.37 4.51
CA GLN A 2 -31.98 -35.43 4.71
C GLN A 2 -31.19 -35.30 3.41
N ASP A 3 -30.79 -34.07 3.08
CA ASP A 3 -29.51 -33.71 2.43
C ASP A 3 -29.19 -32.29 2.92
N ARG A 4 -28.30 -32.05 3.89
CA ARG A 4 -26.82 -32.07 3.79
C ARG A 4 -26.31 -31.43 2.50
N ASN A 5 -25.95 -30.15 2.60
CA ASN A 5 -24.75 -29.58 1.99
C ASN A 5 -24.34 -28.33 2.78
N GLN A 6 -23.59 -28.58 3.86
CA GLN A 6 -22.67 -27.62 4.45
C GLN A 6 -21.36 -27.74 3.66
N GLU A 7 -21.00 -26.71 2.91
CA GLU A 7 -19.66 -26.61 2.30
C GLU A 7 -19.05 -25.25 2.56
N GLY A 8 -17.84 -25.29 3.15
CA GLY A 8 -16.79 -24.29 2.97
C GLY A 8 -16.85 -23.03 3.82
N GLN A 9 -16.71 -23.15 5.15
CA GLN A 9 -16.20 -22.00 5.92
C GLN A 9 -14.74 -21.73 5.50
N PRO A 10 -14.38 -20.50 5.09
CA PRO A 10 -13.01 -20.21 4.69
C PRO A 10 -12.11 -20.31 5.92
N LEU A 11 -11.17 -21.26 5.87
CA LEU A 11 -10.14 -21.46 6.88
C LEU A 11 -9.52 -20.11 7.25
N GLY A 12 -9.80 -19.66 8.46
CA GLY A 12 -9.39 -18.35 8.94
C GLY A 12 -7.88 -18.23 8.90
N ARG A 13 -7.38 -17.15 8.28
CA ARG A 13 -5.95 -16.76 8.18
C ARG A 13 -5.18 -16.83 9.52
N ARG A 14 -5.90 -16.84 10.65
CA ARG A 14 -5.38 -16.91 12.02
C ARG A 14 -4.97 -18.33 12.47
N VAL A 15 -5.35 -19.39 11.77
CA VAL A 15 -4.94 -20.77 12.09
C VAL A 15 -3.52 -21.05 11.58
N PHE A 16 -3.13 -20.48 10.44
CA PHE A 16 -1.79 -20.64 9.86
C PHE A 16 -0.67 -20.08 10.75
N LEU A 17 -0.94 -19.02 11.52
CA LEU A 17 0.00 -18.44 12.49
C LEU A 17 0.13 -19.24 13.80
N ARG A 18 -0.76 -20.21 14.06
CA ARG A 18 -0.67 -21.11 15.22
C ARG A 18 -0.03 -22.46 14.90
N SER A 19 0.13 -22.81 13.63
CA SER A 19 0.80 -24.03 13.18
C SER A 19 2.33 -23.87 13.05
N GLY A 20 2.95 -23.22 14.05
CA GLY A 20 4.39 -23.24 14.23
C GLY A 20 4.86 -24.62 14.70
N VAL A 21 4.79 -25.61 13.81
CA VAL A 21 5.36 -26.94 14.05
C VAL A 21 6.80 -26.92 13.56
N ILE A 22 7.67 -26.85 14.57
CA ILE A 22 9.09 -27.13 14.58
C ILE A 22 9.40 -28.36 13.70
N PHE A 23 10.08 -28.15 12.58
CA PHE A 23 10.71 -29.23 11.80
C PHE A 23 12.20 -29.30 12.20
N THR A 24 12.45 -29.80 13.40
CA THR A 24 13.79 -30.27 13.82
C THR A 24 13.92 -31.72 13.38
N GLY A 25 14.59 -31.96 12.25
CA GLY A 25 14.91 -33.29 11.76
C GLY A 25 16.26 -33.27 11.06
N ALA A 26 17.28 -33.77 11.74
CA ALA A 26 18.65 -33.84 11.29
C ALA A 26 18.81 -34.72 10.03
N VAL A 27 19.41 -34.18 8.98
CA VAL A 27 20.14 -34.96 7.98
C VAL A 27 21.56 -34.42 7.93
N LEU A 28 22.38 -34.91 8.86
CA LEU A 28 23.83 -34.92 8.74
C LEU A 28 24.21 -36.12 7.87
N ALA A 29 24.61 -35.87 6.61
CA ALA A 29 25.57 -36.65 5.81
C ALA A 29 25.31 -36.52 4.29
N SER A 30 25.67 -35.38 3.71
CA SER A 30 26.04 -35.30 2.28
C SER A 30 26.87 -34.04 2.01
N SER A 31 27.92 -33.87 2.82
CA SER A 31 28.96 -32.86 2.61
C SER A 31 29.94 -33.32 1.52
N ALA A 32 29.53 -33.24 0.24
CA ALA A 32 30.49 -33.41 -0.88
C ALA A 32 30.06 -32.89 -2.27
N LEU A 33 28.79 -32.54 -2.55
CA LEU A 33 28.37 -32.30 -3.96
C LEU A 33 27.62 -30.99 -4.24
N LEU A 34 27.66 -30.02 -3.35
CA LEU A 34 27.23 -28.64 -3.67
C LEU A 34 28.36 -27.66 -3.40
N ARG A 35 29.49 -27.84 -4.09
CA ARG A 35 30.36 -26.73 -4.47
C ARG A 35 29.65 -25.93 -5.57
N GLY A 36 28.53 -25.32 -5.19
CA GLY A 36 27.94 -24.22 -5.95
C GLY A 36 28.92 -23.06 -5.86
N ALA A 37 29.41 -22.61 -7.00
CA ALA A 37 30.32 -21.50 -7.10
C ALA A 37 29.83 -20.32 -6.26
N GLU A 38 30.58 -19.94 -5.23
CA GLU A 38 30.50 -18.61 -4.66
C GLU A 38 31.03 -17.64 -5.72
N THR A 39 30.21 -17.35 -6.73
CA THR A 39 30.29 -16.05 -7.39
C THR A 39 29.96 -15.04 -6.30
N LYS A 40 31.00 -14.45 -5.71
CA LYS A 40 30.92 -13.13 -5.09
C LYS A 40 30.50 -12.13 -6.18
N ASN A 41 29.26 -12.20 -6.61
CA ASN A 41 28.57 -11.04 -7.13
C ASN A 41 28.31 -10.17 -5.89
N LYS A 42 29.29 -9.33 -5.55
CA LYS A 42 28.98 -8.00 -5.00
C LYS A 42 28.29 -7.21 -6.11
N GLY A 43 27.13 -7.72 -6.56
CA GLY A 43 26.17 -6.90 -7.25
C GLY A 43 25.75 -5.90 -6.21
N LYS A 44 26.08 -4.63 -6.41
CA LYS A 44 25.31 -3.54 -5.82
C LYS A 44 23.86 -3.97 -6.00
N GLU A 45 23.14 -4.22 -4.91
CA GLU A 45 21.69 -4.31 -4.95
C GLU A 45 21.26 -3.00 -5.62
N LYS A 46 20.97 -3.07 -6.92
CA LYS A 46 20.33 -1.95 -7.59
C LYS A 46 19.00 -1.89 -6.89
N GLU A 47 18.79 -0.86 -6.08
CA GLU A 47 17.46 -0.53 -5.59
C GLU A 47 16.49 -0.72 -6.75
N ALA A 48 15.49 -1.57 -6.56
CA ALA A 48 14.55 -1.89 -7.62
C ALA A 48 13.96 -0.57 -8.11
N GLU A 49 14.16 -0.25 -9.38
CA GLU A 49 13.65 0.97 -9.99
C GLU A 49 12.13 0.98 -9.84
N VAL A 50 11.62 1.96 -9.10
CA VAL A 50 10.20 2.07 -8.79
C VAL A 50 9.51 2.61 -10.03
N GLY A 51 8.58 1.84 -10.59
CA GLY A 51 7.82 2.28 -11.76
C GLY A 51 6.83 3.41 -11.42
N PRO A 52 6.45 4.26 -12.39
CA PRO A 52 5.55 5.39 -12.14
C PRO A 52 4.21 5.03 -11.45
N PRO A 53 3.53 3.91 -11.79
CA PRO A 53 2.31 3.53 -11.07
C PRO A 53 2.55 3.16 -9.61
N GLU A 54 3.68 2.52 -9.30
CA GLU A 54 4.05 2.18 -7.91
C GLU A 54 4.37 3.45 -7.12
N ASP A 55 5.05 4.42 -7.75
CA ASP A 55 5.36 5.71 -7.14
C ASP A 55 4.08 6.49 -6.79
N LEU A 56 3.14 6.62 -7.74
CA LEU A 56 1.81 7.19 -7.50
C LEU A 56 1.07 6.51 -6.33
N MET A 57 1.13 5.18 -6.26
CA MET A 57 0.51 4.43 -5.16
C MET A 57 1.19 4.65 -3.81
N ARG A 58 2.48 4.96 -3.77
CA ARG A 58 3.18 5.35 -2.53
C ARG A 58 2.74 6.73 -2.06
N GLU A 59 2.49 7.66 -2.98
CA GLU A 59 1.95 8.98 -2.69
C GLU A 59 0.52 8.88 -2.10
N HIS A 60 -0.32 8.01 -2.66
CA HIS A 60 -1.60 7.64 -2.04
C HIS A 60 -1.44 7.08 -0.61
N GLY A 61 -0.34 6.40 -0.33
CA GLY A 61 0.01 5.94 1.01
C GLY A 61 0.30 7.07 2.00
N VAL A 62 0.79 8.23 1.53
CA VAL A 62 0.91 9.45 2.34
C VAL A 62 -0.46 10.00 2.67
N LEU A 63 -1.31 10.23 1.65
CA LEU A 63 -2.68 10.72 1.83
C LEU A 63 -3.46 9.87 2.85
N LYS A 64 -3.43 8.53 2.71
CA LYS A 64 -4.10 7.62 3.65
C LYS A 64 -3.64 7.79 5.09
N ARG A 65 -2.35 8.04 5.32
CA ARG A 65 -1.81 8.27 6.68
C ARG A 65 -2.23 9.62 7.24
N VAL A 66 -2.31 10.66 6.41
CA VAL A 66 -2.82 11.97 6.83
C VAL A 66 -4.30 11.87 7.24
N LEU A 67 -5.10 11.09 6.52
CA LEU A 67 -6.50 10.83 6.91
C LEU A 67 -6.63 10.15 8.28
N LEU A 68 -5.66 9.33 8.70
CA LEU A 68 -5.65 8.77 10.05
C LEU A 68 -5.42 9.84 11.12
N VAL A 69 -4.61 10.87 10.83
CA VAL A 69 -4.41 12.01 11.73
C VAL A 69 -5.72 12.76 11.92
N TYR A 70 -6.43 13.09 10.84
CA TYR A 70 -7.76 13.71 10.93
C TYR A 70 -8.75 12.85 11.71
N GLY A 71 -8.78 11.53 11.44
CA GLY A 71 -9.65 10.61 12.15
C GLY A 71 -9.41 10.58 13.66
N GLU A 72 -8.15 10.60 14.09
CA GLU A 72 -7.80 10.66 15.52
C GLU A 72 -8.15 12.00 16.15
N VAL A 73 -7.94 13.12 15.44
CA VAL A 73 -8.33 14.45 15.91
C VAL A 73 -9.84 14.54 16.09
N LEU A 74 -10.63 14.07 15.09
CA LEU A 74 -12.08 14.01 15.18
C LEU A 74 -12.54 13.18 16.38
N ARG A 75 -11.97 11.98 16.57
CA ARG A 75 -12.28 11.11 17.71
C ARG A 75 -12.03 11.80 19.05
N ARG A 76 -10.94 12.57 19.18
CA ARG A 76 -10.60 13.32 20.40
C ARG A 76 -11.57 14.48 20.63
N ILE A 77 -11.92 15.23 19.58
CA ILE A 77 -12.92 16.30 19.65
C ILE A 77 -14.26 15.76 20.15
N ASP A 78 -14.75 14.67 19.56
CA ASP A 78 -16.02 14.03 19.94
C ASP A 78 -16.00 13.57 21.41
N SER A 79 -14.84 13.09 21.87
CA SER A 79 -14.63 12.64 23.24
C SER A 79 -14.29 13.77 24.22
N LYS A 80 -14.29 15.04 23.78
CA LYS A 80 -13.84 16.21 24.56
C LYS A 80 -12.44 16.04 25.16
N GLN A 81 -11.58 15.33 24.45
CA GLN A 81 -10.17 15.14 24.79
C GLN A 81 -9.31 16.20 24.11
N ASP A 82 -8.21 16.57 24.76
CA ASP A 82 -7.23 17.46 24.17
C ASP A 82 -6.48 16.78 23.00
N PHE A 83 -6.13 17.56 21.99
CA PHE A 83 -5.45 17.09 20.78
C PHE A 83 -4.36 18.09 20.36
N PRO A 84 -3.27 17.62 19.74
CA PRO A 84 -2.18 18.50 19.33
C PRO A 84 -2.59 19.36 18.12
N PRO A 85 -2.80 20.69 18.26
CA PRO A 85 -3.27 21.53 17.15
C PRO A 85 -2.26 21.63 16.01
N GLU A 86 -0.96 21.58 16.34
CA GLU A 86 0.10 21.66 15.32
C GLU A 86 0.13 20.44 14.41
N ALA A 87 -0.16 19.25 14.94
CA ALA A 87 -0.25 18.05 14.10
C ALA A 87 -1.43 18.14 13.11
N LEU A 88 -2.53 18.79 13.52
CA LEU A 88 -3.66 19.07 12.63
C LEU A 88 -3.28 20.10 11.55
N ALA A 89 -2.59 21.17 11.94
CA ALA A 89 -2.12 22.20 11.02
C ALA A 89 -1.12 21.65 9.99
N ASP A 90 -0.18 20.79 10.44
CA ASP A 90 0.79 20.15 9.56
C ASP A 90 0.14 19.12 8.63
N ALA A 91 -0.85 18.35 9.12
CA ALA A 91 -1.66 17.48 8.29
C ALA A 91 -2.36 18.26 7.16
N ALA A 92 -2.99 19.40 7.49
CA ALA A 92 -3.62 20.27 6.50
C ALA A 92 -2.63 20.85 5.49
N ARG A 93 -1.42 21.20 5.95
CA ARG A 93 -0.35 21.67 5.06
C ARG A 93 0.14 20.59 4.09
N ILE A 94 0.19 19.33 4.54
CA ILE A 94 0.54 18.19 3.67
C ILE A 94 -0.55 17.98 2.61
N ILE A 95 -1.83 18.00 2.99
CA ILE A 95 -2.92 17.91 2.01
C ILE A 95 -2.76 18.99 0.95
N ARG A 96 -2.62 20.25 1.39
CA ARG A 96 -2.51 21.36 0.45
C ARG A 96 -1.32 21.23 -0.49
N ASN A 97 -0.12 21.07 0.07
CA ASN A 97 1.11 21.20 -0.70
C ASN A 97 1.48 19.92 -1.47
N PHE A 98 1.23 18.75 -0.87
CA PHE A 98 1.67 17.48 -1.43
C PHE A 98 0.56 16.78 -2.21
N VAL A 99 -0.68 16.81 -1.72
CA VAL A 99 -1.80 16.15 -2.40
C VAL A 99 -2.33 17.06 -3.52
N GLU A 100 -2.83 18.25 -3.17
CA GLU A 100 -3.49 19.15 -4.13
C GLU A 100 -2.49 19.81 -5.09
N ASP A 101 -1.46 20.49 -4.55
CA ASP A 101 -0.55 21.30 -5.37
C ASP A 101 0.55 20.48 -6.07
N TYR A 102 0.67 19.16 -5.79
CA TYR A 102 1.67 18.28 -6.39
C TYR A 102 1.09 16.99 -6.99
N HIS A 103 0.55 16.08 -6.18
CA HIS A 103 0.09 14.77 -6.64
C HIS A 103 -1.04 14.88 -7.68
N GLU A 104 -2.08 15.65 -7.37
CA GLU A 104 -3.21 15.87 -8.28
C GLU A 104 -2.76 16.58 -9.56
N LYS A 105 -1.83 17.54 -9.47
CA LYS A 105 -1.26 18.21 -10.65
C LYS A 105 -0.45 17.26 -11.52
N LEU A 106 0.29 16.33 -10.93
CA LEU A 106 1.01 15.30 -11.67
C LEU A 106 0.01 14.45 -12.48
N GLU A 107 -1.10 14.04 -11.88
CA GLU A 107 -2.15 13.32 -12.59
C GLU A 107 -2.81 14.16 -13.68
N GLU A 108 -3.19 15.40 -13.38
CA GLU A 108 -3.89 16.30 -14.30
C GLU A 108 -3.08 16.70 -15.51
N ASP A 109 -1.78 16.96 -15.32
CA ASP A 109 -0.89 17.48 -16.36
C ASP A 109 -0.27 16.36 -17.19
N PHE A 110 -0.05 15.19 -16.60
CA PHE A 110 0.67 14.10 -17.27
C PHE A 110 -0.17 12.84 -17.45
N LEU A 111 -0.94 12.39 -16.47
CA LEU A 111 -1.61 11.09 -16.56
C LEU A 111 -2.92 11.18 -17.35
N PHE A 112 -3.84 12.05 -16.93
CA PHE A 112 -5.17 12.20 -17.52
C PHE A 112 -5.14 12.48 -19.04
N PRO A 113 -4.27 13.37 -19.56
CA PRO A 113 -4.23 13.64 -21.00
C PRO A 113 -3.88 12.41 -21.84
N ARG A 114 -3.12 11.46 -21.29
CA ARG A 114 -2.75 10.21 -21.99
C ARG A 114 -3.95 9.27 -22.13
N PHE A 115 -4.76 9.16 -21.09
CA PHE A 115 -6.01 8.39 -21.13
C PHE A 115 -7.02 9.00 -22.10
N GLU A 116 -7.18 10.32 -22.06
CA GLU A 116 -8.05 11.06 -22.99
C GLU A 116 -7.60 10.90 -24.44
N LYS A 117 -6.31 11.09 -24.72
CA LYS A 117 -5.75 10.91 -26.08
C LYS A 117 -5.90 9.49 -26.60
N ALA A 118 -5.84 8.49 -25.72
CA ALA A 118 -6.05 7.08 -26.05
C ALA A 118 -7.53 6.69 -26.14
N ASN A 119 -8.46 7.60 -25.79
CA ASN A 119 -9.89 7.32 -25.65
C ASN A 119 -10.18 6.15 -24.69
N LEU A 120 -9.43 6.07 -23.58
CA LEU A 120 -9.57 5.05 -22.55
C LEU A 120 -10.04 5.71 -21.24
N LEU A 121 -11.05 5.13 -20.59
CA LEU A 121 -11.53 5.56 -19.27
C LEU A 121 -11.88 7.06 -19.17
N VAL A 122 -12.28 7.69 -20.27
CA VAL A 122 -12.51 9.15 -20.34
C VAL A 122 -13.54 9.62 -19.33
N ASP A 123 -14.61 8.85 -19.10
CA ASP A 123 -15.63 9.22 -18.11
C ASP A 123 -15.10 9.12 -16.67
N LEU A 124 -14.20 8.17 -16.38
CA LEU A 124 -13.53 8.11 -15.08
C LEU A 124 -12.60 9.31 -14.89
N VAL A 125 -11.81 9.67 -15.90
CA VAL A 125 -10.94 10.85 -15.84
C VAL A 125 -11.74 12.13 -15.56
N LYS A 126 -12.92 12.29 -16.17
CA LYS A 126 -13.82 13.42 -15.87
C LYS A 126 -14.27 13.42 -14.41
N VAL A 127 -14.64 12.26 -13.86
CA VAL A 127 -15.03 12.14 -12.45
C VAL A 127 -13.87 12.49 -11.53
N LEU A 128 -12.67 11.95 -11.79
CA LEU A 128 -11.48 12.23 -10.97
C LEU A 128 -11.12 13.72 -11.00
N ARG A 129 -11.12 14.35 -12.18
CA ARG A 129 -10.88 15.80 -12.29
C ARG A 129 -11.93 16.63 -11.55
N ALA A 130 -13.18 16.19 -11.52
CA ALA A 130 -14.22 16.86 -10.72
C ALA A 130 -14.02 16.64 -9.22
N GLN A 131 -13.39 15.54 -8.80
CA GLN A 131 -13.07 15.26 -7.39
C GLN A 131 -11.86 16.07 -6.89
N HIS A 132 -11.01 16.59 -7.78
CA HIS A 132 -9.90 17.49 -7.43
C HIS A 132 -10.33 18.96 -7.24
N GLN A 133 -11.63 19.28 -7.41
CA GLN A 133 -12.20 20.63 -7.27
C GLN A 133 -12.91 20.80 -5.93
#